data_AF-A0A533ZT81-F1
#
_entry.id   AF-A0A533ZT81-F1
#
_cell.length_a   1.000
_cell.length_b   1.000
_cell.length_c   1.000
_cell.angle_alpha   90.00
_cell.angle_beta   90.00
_cell.angle_gamma   90.00
#
_symmetry.space_group_name_H-M   'P 1'
#
loop_
_entity.id
_entity.type
_entity.pdbx_description
1 polymer ?
#
loop_
_entity_poly.entity_id
_entity_poly.type
_entity_poly.pdbx_seq_one_letter_code
_entity_poly.pdbx_strand_id
1 'polypeptide(L)'
;MNLVDALSGRAGLEGIQWMLRSGAPRRALRRELSALLPTPDLLGPCQLRYARFGPCRKVTAYYDAFVHLEGTEGYCARPVAVTWGLDGAAERNHGTAACAESQAEAVRRGVAAPFRQLAADVPAWGMQVQVSPLDADFPQLVRLSDPCYARDVVAGAYAASGVAPDQVPARQYTVTSIRYRPGKRNVLRYDSTDTAARGTLFAKLYHREKGERVFRVARQVAEWLAEHGEGVTSVRPLAYVTEDAVVFYPRVSGAPLSERLHRPGQGVARCLRRAGVALHALHHLPQAVAGPLQRYDFAAEIREVERDIAHLPALLPSVGAVIRAILDRARELHERLPQEPPTFT
;
A
#
# COMPACT_ATOMS: atom_id res chain seq x y z
N MET A 1 20.27 24.82 5.27
CA MET A 1 20.14 23.38 5.56
C MET A 1 20.61 22.59 4.36
N ASN A 2 21.42 21.54 4.55
CA ASN A 2 21.94 20.71 3.46
C ASN A 2 21.30 19.30 3.47
N LEU A 3 21.45 18.57 2.37
CA LEU A 3 20.86 17.25 2.17
C LEU A 3 21.40 16.20 3.15
N VAL A 4 22.70 16.23 3.45
CA VAL A 4 23.39 15.26 4.30
C VAL A 4 22.89 15.33 5.74
N ASP A 5 22.70 16.54 6.27
CA ASP A 5 22.20 16.75 7.63
C ASP A 5 20.73 16.38 7.77
N ALA A 6 19.93 16.62 6.72
CA ALA A 6 18.53 16.19 6.70
C ALA A 6 18.40 14.66 6.60
N LEU A 7 19.15 14.00 5.71
CA LEU A 7 19.11 12.54 5.57
C LEU A 7 19.73 11.83 6.76
N SER A 8 20.81 12.35 7.33
CA SER A 8 21.46 11.73 8.50
C SER A 8 20.59 11.74 9.77
N GLY A 9 19.52 12.54 9.80
CA GLY A 9 18.67 12.74 10.97
C GLY A 9 19.23 13.77 11.95
N ARG A 10 20.44 14.29 11.74
CA ARG A 10 21.07 15.28 12.64
C ARG A 10 20.29 16.59 12.74
N ALA A 11 19.63 16.99 11.66
CA ALA A 11 18.75 18.16 11.65
C ALA A 11 17.36 17.87 12.26
N GLY A 12 17.16 16.70 12.87
CA GLY A 12 15.91 16.31 13.51
C GLY A 12 14.70 16.37 12.58
N LEU A 13 13.53 16.62 13.16
CA LEU A 13 12.28 16.76 12.40
C LEU A 13 12.32 17.93 11.40
N GLU A 14 13.01 19.02 11.73
CA GLU A 14 13.16 20.19 10.86
C GLU A 14 13.88 19.83 9.55
N GLY A 15 14.89 18.97 9.62
CA GLY A 15 15.57 18.38 8.47
C GLY A 15 14.61 17.73 7.48
N ILE A 16 13.73 16.89 8.00
CA ILE A 16 12.74 16.15 7.19
C ILE A 16 11.68 17.10 6.64
N GLN A 17 11.22 18.05 7.45
CA GLN A 17 10.26 19.06 6.98
C GLN A 17 10.84 19.94 5.88
N TRP A 18 12.11 20.35 6.00
CA TRP A 18 12.81 21.08 4.96
C TRP A 18 12.88 20.26 3.67
N MET A 19 13.25 18.98 3.73
CA MET A 19 13.32 18.10 2.56
C MET A 19 11.97 17.96 1.85
N LEU A 20 10.88 17.81 2.60
CA LEU A 20 9.57 17.55 2.04
C LEU A 20 8.81 18.83 1.61
N ARG A 21 9.07 19.97 2.26
CA ARG A 21 8.25 21.18 2.13
C ARG A 21 8.98 22.38 1.55
N SER A 22 10.31 22.46 1.65
CA SER A 22 11.05 23.63 1.17
C SER A 22 11.10 23.69 -0.37
N GLY A 23 11.37 24.89 -0.90
CA GLY A 23 11.31 25.14 -2.34
C GLY A 23 12.35 24.37 -3.15
N ALA A 24 13.57 24.18 -2.65
CA ALA A 24 14.65 23.60 -3.46
C ALA A 24 14.45 22.10 -3.79
N PRO A 25 14.20 21.20 -2.83
CA PRO A 25 13.92 19.79 -3.12
C PRO A 25 12.63 19.61 -3.94
N ARG A 26 11.61 20.44 -3.70
CA ARG A 26 10.35 20.40 -4.46
C ARG A 26 10.54 20.84 -5.91
N ARG A 27 11.36 21.86 -6.17
CA ARG A 27 11.72 22.28 -7.53
C ARG A 27 12.54 21.21 -8.24
N ALA A 28 13.47 20.56 -7.53
CA ALA A 28 14.21 19.43 -8.08
C ALA A 28 13.24 18.30 -8.49
N LEU A 29 12.39 17.82 -7.58
CA LEU A 29 11.39 16.79 -7.90
C LEU A 29 10.49 17.19 -9.08
N ARG A 30 9.98 18.43 -9.09
CA ARG A 30 9.11 18.91 -10.18
C ARG A 30 9.83 18.94 -11.52
N ARG A 31 11.07 19.41 -11.57
CA ARG A 31 11.89 19.43 -12.80
C ARG A 31 12.04 18.03 -13.36
N GLU A 32 12.33 17.06 -12.49
CA GLU A 32 12.58 15.68 -12.89
C GLU A 32 11.29 15.00 -13.36
N LEU A 33 10.17 15.19 -12.64
CA LEU A 33 8.86 14.70 -13.10
C LEU A 33 8.43 15.33 -14.43
N SER A 34 8.69 16.62 -14.65
CA SER A 34 8.42 17.29 -15.92
C SER A 34 9.28 16.73 -17.06
N ALA A 35 10.52 16.33 -16.80
CA ALA A 35 11.41 15.75 -17.81
C ALA A 35 10.98 14.34 -18.24
N LEU A 36 10.21 13.63 -17.40
CA LEU A 36 9.63 12.32 -17.73
C LEU A 36 8.40 12.41 -18.65
N LEU A 37 7.85 13.61 -18.84
CA LEU A 37 6.69 13.88 -19.70
C LEU A 37 7.12 14.37 -21.09
N PRO A 38 6.26 14.22 -22.11
CA PRO A 38 6.53 14.73 -23.45
C PRO A 38 6.65 16.26 -23.48
N THR A 39 5.79 16.94 -22.72
CA THR A 39 5.81 18.39 -22.54
C THR A 39 5.70 18.72 -21.05
N PRO A 40 6.54 19.63 -20.51
CA PRO A 40 6.57 19.94 -19.07
C PRO A 40 5.29 20.53 -18.48
N ASP A 41 4.47 21.17 -19.32
CA ASP A 41 3.21 21.85 -19.00
C ASP A 41 2.07 20.89 -18.64
N LEU A 42 2.16 19.62 -19.06
CA LEU A 42 1.21 18.59 -18.63
C LEU A 42 1.28 18.33 -17.12
N LEU A 43 2.40 18.66 -16.46
CA LEU A 43 2.54 18.45 -15.03
C LEU A 43 1.81 19.55 -14.24
N GLY A 44 0.68 19.20 -13.67
CA GLY A 44 -0.03 19.97 -12.65
C GLY A 44 0.62 19.90 -11.27
N PRO A 45 -0.15 20.16 -10.19
CA PRO A 45 0.36 20.08 -8.82
C PRO A 45 0.91 18.70 -8.45
N CYS A 46 1.84 18.66 -7.51
CA CYS A 46 2.28 17.40 -6.88
C CYS A 46 1.89 17.43 -5.40
N GLN A 47 0.96 16.57 -5.00
CA GLN A 47 0.44 16.54 -3.64
C GLN A 47 1.13 15.44 -2.83
N LEU A 48 1.83 15.82 -1.76
CA LEU A 48 2.37 14.86 -0.80
C LEU A 48 1.22 14.18 -0.05
N ARG A 49 1.17 12.85 -0.10
CA ARG A 49 0.14 12.03 0.58
C ARG A 49 0.67 11.43 1.88
N TYR A 50 1.91 10.96 1.85
CA TYR A 50 2.53 10.26 2.97
C TYR A 50 4.04 10.34 2.83
N ALA A 51 4.75 10.44 3.96
CA ALA A 51 6.19 10.26 3.99
C ALA A 51 6.56 9.37 5.18
N ARG A 52 7.66 8.63 5.02
CA ARG A 52 8.26 7.82 6.07
C ARG A 52 9.76 8.07 6.08
N PHE A 53 10.31 8.26 7.26
CA PHE A 53 11.73 8.10 7.49
C PHE A 53 11.97 6.64 7.92
N GLY A 54 12.67 5.88 7.09
CA GLY A 54 12.93 4.47 7.30
C GLY A 54 14.20 4.21 8.12
N PRO A 55 14.41 2.94 8.53
CA PRO A 55 15.73 2.50 8.96
C PRO A 55 16.77 2.77 7.85
N CYS A 56 18.05 2.86 8.20
CA CYS A 56 19.14 3.23 7.28
C CYS A 56 19.06 4.67 6.72
N ARG A 57 18.37 5.58 7.41
CA ARG A 57 18.41 7.03 7.10
C ARG A 57 17.88 7.38 5.70
N LYS A 58 16.95 6.56 5.19
CA LYS A 58 16.25 6.77 3.91
C LYS A 58 14.93 7.50 4.15
N VAL A 59 14.65 8.54 3.39
CA VAL A 59 13.33 9.18 3.35
C VAL A 59 12.59 8.66 2.15
N THR A 60 11.38 8.15 2.32
CA THR A 60 10.48 7.81 1.21
C THR A 60 9.21 8.62 1.33
N ALA A 61 8.88 9.38 0.29
CA ALA A 61 7.65 10.13 0.16
C ALA A 61 6.81 9.62 -1.00
N TYR A 62 5.50 9.71 -0.84
CA TYR A 62 4.52 9.28 -1.82
C TYR A 62 3.66 10.48 -2.20
N TYR A 63 3.63 10.78 -3.49
CA TYR A 63 2.93 11.90 -4.06
C TYR A 63 1.85 11.42 -5.02
N ASP A 64 0.81 12.22 -5.18
CA ASP A 64 -0.03 12.19 -6.37
C ASP A 64 0.47 13.32 -7.28
N ALA A 65 1.03 12.96 -8.44
CA ALA A 65 1.36 13.90 -9.50
C ALA A 65 0.13 14.08 -10.39
N PHE A 66 -0.46 15.26 -10.38
CA PHE A 66 -1.61 15.56 -11.24
C PHE A 66 -1.10 15.86 -12.64
N VAL A 67 -1.53 15.08 -13.62
CA VAL A 67 -1.09 15.22 -15.02
C VAL A 67 -2.28 15.50 -15.90
N HIS A 68 -2.19 16.54 -16.72
CA HIS A 68 -3.20 16.87 -17.70
C HIS A 68 -3.15 15.85 -18.84
N LEU A 69 -4.30 15.29 -19.20
CA LEU A 69 -4.42 14.42 -20.35
C LEU A 69 -5.06 15.20 -21.49
N GLU A 70 -4.37 15.23 -22.62
CA GLU A 70 -4.85 15.89 -23.84
C GLU A 70 -6.23 15.35 -24.22
N GLY A 71 -7.19 16.25 -24.46
CA GLY A 71 -8.58 15.89 -24.74
C GLY A 71 -9.46 15.66 -23.50
N THR A 72 -8.97 15.90 -22.28
CA THR A 72 -9.77 15.91 -21.05
C THR A 72 -9.69 17.28 -20.37
N GLU A 73 -10.80 17.78 -19.81
CA GLU A 73 -10.78 19.06 -19.07
C GLU A 73 -10.11 18.96 -17.68
N GLY A 74 -9.62 17.78 -17.29
CA GLY A 74 -9.19 17.47 -15.92
C GLY A 74 -7.73 17.05 -15.78
N TYR A 75 -7.35 16.78 -14.53
CA TYR A 75 -6.08 16.14 -14.19
C TYR A 75 -6.31 14.67 -13.81
N CYS A 76 -5.43 13.79 -14.27
CA CYS A 76 -5.30 12.43 -13.77
C CYS A 76 -4.23 12.39 -12.67
N ALA A 77 -4.57 11.83 -11.51
CA ALA A 77 -3.58 11.60 -10.46
C ALA A 77 -2.72 10.37 -10.78
N ARG A 78 -1.42 10.56 -10.91
CA ARG A 78 -0.43 9.49 -11.07
C ARG A 78 0.37 9.33 -9.79
N PRO A 79 0.27 8.18 -9.09
CA PRO A 79 1.05 7.95 -7.87
C PRO A 79 2.55 7.89 -8.18
N VAL A 80 3.33 8.58 -7.36
CA VAL A 80 4.79 8.67 -7.45
C VAL A 80 5.40 8.33 -6.10
N ALA A 81 6.37 7.43 -6.09
CA ALA A 81 7.24 7.18 -4.95
C ALA A 81 8.57 7.91 -5.18
N VAL A 82 9.04 8.62 -4.16
CA VAL A 82 10.32 9.32 -4.19
C VAL A 82 11.13 8.87 -2.99
N THR A 83 12.33 8.37 -3.22
CA THR A 83 13.23 7.92 -2.15
C THR A 83 14.51 8.76 -2.18
N TRP A 84 14.90 9.27 -1.03
CA TRP A 84 16.19 9.92 -0.83
C TRP A 84 17.06 9.05 0.08
N GLY A 85 18.33 8.87 -0.30
CA GLY A 85 19.30 8.10 0.49
C GLY A 85 20.75 8.53 0.20
N LEU A 86 21.62 8.37 1.19
CA LEU A 86 23.05 8.69 1.07
C LEU A 86 23.83 7.55 0.40
N ASP A 87 23.44 6.30 0.64
CA ASP A 87 24.09 5.11 0.12
C ASP A 87 23.32 4.53 -1.07
N GLY A 88 23.49 5.13 -2.25
CA GLY A 88 22.75 4.68 -3.42
C GLY A 88 23.51 3.69 -4.31
N ALA A 89 24.85 3.63 -4.32
CA ALA A 89 25.56 3.04 -5.46
C ALA A 89 25.42 1.51 -5.61
N ALA A 90 25.36 0.75 -4.51
CA ALA A 90 25.37 -0.72 -4.56
C ALA A 90 23.97 -1.35 -4.77
N GLU A 91 22.91 -0.77 -4.20
CA GLU A 91 21.52 -1.24 -4.42
C GLU A 91 20.99 -0.84 -5.81
N ARG A 92 21.63 0.12 -6.48
CA ARG A 92 21.18 0.67 -7.77
C ARG A 92 21.22 -0.33 -8.92
N ASN A 93 22.17 -1.28 -8.95
CA ASN A 93 22.47 -2.07 -10.15
C ASN A 93 21.57 -3.30 -10.38
N HIS A 94 21.07 -3.96 -9.33
CA HIS A 94 20.23 -5.16 -9.51
C HIS A 94 18.76 -4.82 -9.88
N GLY A 95 18.28 -3.64 -9.49
CA GLY A 95 16.92 -3.18 -9.81
C GLY A 95 16.75 -2.54 -11.19
N THR A 96 17.84 -2.08 -11.82
CA THR A 96 17.76 -1.28 -13.06
C THR A 96 17.25 -2.09 -14.25
N ALA A 97 17.72 -3.34 -14.41
CA ALA A 97 17.33 -4.19 -15.54
C ALA A 97 15.85 -4.60 -15.46
N ALA A 98 15.40 -5.09 -14.30
CA ALA A 98 13.99 -5.44 -14.07
C ALA A 98 13.05 -4.22 -14.20
N CYS A 99 13.50 -3.03 -13.79
CA CYS A 99 12.77 -1.79 -14.03
C CYS A 99 12.69 -1.44 -15.52
N ALA A 100 13.76 -1.63 -16.30
CA ALA A 100 13.77 -1.34 -17.73
C ALA A 100 12.79 -2.24 -18.50
N GLU A 101 12.74 -3.53 -18.21
CA GLU A 101 11.79 -4.47 -18.82
C GLU A 101 10.34 -4.10 -18.47
N SER A 102 10.07 -3.82 -17.19
CA SER A 102 8.74 -3.42 -16.72
C SER A 102 8.30 -2.09 -17.34
N GLN A 103 9.23 -1.14 -17.51
CA GLN A 103 8.95 0.12 -18.19
C GLN A 103 8.64 -0.10 -19.68
N ALA A 104 9.41 -0.92 -20.38
CA ALA A 104 9.16 -1.25 -21.77
C ALA A 104 7.77 -1.89 -21.95
N GLU A 105 7.38 -2.79 -21.05
CA GLU A 105 6.03 -3.36 -21.04
C GLU A 105 4.95 -2.30 -20.76
N ALA A 106 5.19 -1.38 -19.84
CA ALA A 106 4.25 -0.31 -19.53
C ALA A 106 4.02 0.63 -20.72
N VAL A 107 5.08 0.90 -21.49
CA VAL A 107 4.99 1.66 -22.76
C VAL A 107 4.22 0.86 -23.80
N ARG A 108 4.55 -0.44 -24.00
CA ARG A 108 3.84 -1.30 -24.98
C ARG A 108 2.34 -1.40 -24.71
N ARG A 109 1.94 -1.46 -23.44
CA ARG A 109 0.53 -1.50 -23.02
C ARG A 109 -0.15 -0.13 -22.95
N GLY A 110 0.58 0.96 -23.19
CA GLY A 110 0.05 2.32 -23.08
C GLY A 110 -0.22 2.80 -21.65
N VAL A 111 0.07 2.01 -20.61
CA VAL A 111 -0.17 2.38 -19.19
C VAL A 111 0.92 3.30 -18.62
N ALA A 112 2.03 3.49 -19.35
CA ALA A 112 3.01 4.52 -19.04
C ALA A 112 2.50 5.93 -19.35
N ALA A 113 1.63 6.08 -20.36
CA ALA A 113 1.17 7.37 -20.83
C ALA A 113 0.51 8.20 -19.71
N PRO A 114 0.73 9.52 -19.68
CA PRO A 114 1.46 10.32 -20.66
C PRO A 114 2.98 10.36 -20.40
N PHE A 115 3.48 9.70 -19.36
CA PHE A 115 4.92 9.62 -19.11
C PHE A 115 5.62 8.80 -20.18
N ARG A 116 6.77 9.27 -20.64
CA ARG A 116 7.68 8.53 -21.55
C ARG A 116 8.58 7.58 -20.78
N GLN A 117 8.85 7.90 -19.52
CA GLN A 117 9.66 7.10 -18.60
C GLN A 117 8.99 7.12 -17.22
N LEU A 118 9.09 6.02 -16.50
CA LEU A 118 8.46 5.82 -15.19
C LEU A 118 9.47 5.83 -14.04
N ALA A 119 10.76 6.02 -14.32
CA ALA A 119 11.78 6.18 -13.29
C ALA A 119 12.78 7.27 -13.65
N ALA A 120 13.37 7.88 -12.63
CA ALA A 120 14.50 8.79 -12.75
C ALA A 120 15.43 8.67 -11.55
N ASP A 121 16.73 8.77 -11.79
CA ASP A 121 17.73 8.95 -10.75
C ASP A 121 18.28 10.37 -10.79
N VAL A 122 18.43 10.98 -9.63
CA VAL A 122 18.88 12.37 -9.48
C VAL A 122 20.03 12.38 -8.46
N PRO A 123 21.25 12.01 -8.89
CA PRO A 123 22.36 11.76 -7.98
C PRO A 123 22.73 12.97 -7.12
N ALA A 124 22.62 14.19 -7.66
CA ALA A 124 22.87 15.44 -6.93
C ALA A 124 21.97 15.62 -5.70
N TRP A 125 20.82 14.94 -5.68
CA TRP A 125 19.87 14.95 -4.57
C TRP A 125 19.80 13.59 -3.84
N GLY A 126 20.61 12.60 -4.22
CA GLY A 126 20.47 11.23 -3.73
C GLY A 126 19.05 10.69 -3.91
N MET A 127 18.33 11.18 -4.92
CA MET A 127 16.89 11.03 -5.08
C MET A 127 16.57 10.06 -6.21
N GLN A 128 15.65 9.15 -5.96
CA GLN A 128 15.10 8.22 -6.94
C GLN A 128 13.61 8.44 -7.05
N VAL A 129 13.11 8.51 -8.27
CA VAL A 129 11.70 8.72 -8.59
C VAL A 129 11.18 7.47 -9.29
N GLN A 130 10.03 6.96 -8.84
CA GLN A 130 9.29 5.89 -9.50
C GLN A 130 7.83 6.29 -9.65
N VAL A 131 7.28 6.13 -10.84
CA VAL A 131 5.91 6.45 -11.21
C VAL A 131 5.15 5.15 -11.41
N SER A 132 3.99 5.02 -10.78
CA SER A 132 3.08 3.89 -10.99
C SER A 132 2.76 3.74 -12.49
N PRO A 133 2.71 2.53 -13.06
CA PRO A 133 2.71 1.22 -12.40
C PRO A 133 4.09 0.53 -12.26
N LEU A 134 5.21 1.27 -12.28
CA LEU A 134 6.53 0.65 -12.22
C LEU A 134 6.85 0.08 -10.82
N ASP A 135 7.13 -1.22 -10.75
CA ASP A 135 7.59 -1.87 -9.52
C ASP A 135 8.32 -3.18 -9.86
N ALA A 136 9.64 -3.25 -9.65
CA ALA A 136 10.44 -4.42 -10.01
C ALA A 136 10.09 -5.66 -9.18
N ASP A 137 9.62 -5.48 -7.95
CA ASP A 137 9.22 -6.57 -7.07
C ASP A 137 7.79 -7.08 -7.38
N PHE A 138 7.04 -6.30 -8.18
CA PHE A 138 5.68 -6.60 -8.62
C PHE A 138 5.52 -6.34 -10.13
N PRO A 139 6.27 -7.04 -11.00
CA PRO A 139 6.26 -6.78 -12.45
C PRO A 139 4.86 -6.94 -13.09
N GLN A 140 4.00 -7.75 -12.48
CA GLN A 140 2.60 -7.92 -12.90
C GLN A 140 1.74 -6.66 -12.73
N LEU A 141 2.18 -5.67 -11.93
CA LEU A 141 1.46 -4.43 -11.71
C LEU A 141 1.20 -3.69 -13.02
N VAL A 142 2.11 -3.79 -13.98
CA VAL A 142 1.99 -3.18 -15.31
C VAL A 142 0.80 -3.75 -16.07
N ARG A 143 0.71 -5.08 -16.23
CA ARG A 143 -0.41 -5.72 -16.94
C ARG A 143 -1.72 -5.60 -16.17
N LEU A 144 -1.71 -5.64 -14.83
CA LEU A 144 -2.92 -5.41 -14.03
C LEU A 144 -3.42 -3.96 -14.10
N SER A 145 -2.57 -3.02 -14.51
CA SER A 145 -2.94 -1.63 -14.73
C SER A 145 -3.51 -1.36 -16.13
N ASP A 146 -3.42 -2.33 -17.04
CA ASP A 146 -3.97 -2.27 -18.40
C ASP A 146 -5.47 -2.62 -18.36
N PRO A 147 -6.37 -1.71 -18.77
CA PRO A 147 -7.82 -1.96 -18.78
C PRO A 147 -8.25 -3.20 -19.55
N CYS A 148 -7.58 -3.56 -20.65
CA CYS A 148 -7.91 -4.73 -21.45
C CYS A 148 -7.59 -6.02 -20.69
N TYR A 149 -6.40 -6.07 -20.10
CA TYR A 149 -6.00 -7.21 -19.27
C TYR A 149 -6.85 -7.31 -18.00
N ALA A 150 -7.15 -6.17 -17.36
CA ALA A 150 -8.04 -6.11 -16.19
C ALA A 150 -9.42 -6.70 -16.47
N ARG A 151 -10.00 -6.44 -17.66
CA ARG A 151 -11.25 -7.08 -18.10
C ARG A 151 -11.13 -8.60 -18.17
N ASP A 152 -10.09 -9.09 -18.84
CA ASP A 152 -9.93 -10.52 -19.11
C ASP A 152 -9.67 -11.32 -17.81
N VAL A 153 -8.80 -10.80 -16.93
CA VAL A 153 -8.49 -11.45 -15.65
C VAL A 153 -9.69 -11.46 -14.70
N VAL A 154 -10.50 -10.38 -14.72
CA VAL A 154 -11.73 -10.32 -13.92
C VAL A 154 -12.78 -11.28 -14.47
N ALA A 155 -12.94 -11.39 -15.78
CA ALA A 155 -13.84 -12.35 -16.38
C ALA A 155 -13.47 -13.80 -16.01
N GLY A 156 -12.19 -14.14 -16.06
CA GLY A 156 -11.68 -15.43 -15.58
C GLY A 156 -11.94 -15.66 -14.08
N ALA A 157 -11.77 -14.62 -13.25
CA ALA A 157 -12.06 -14.69 -11.81
C ALA A 157 -13.54 -14.96 -11.50
N TYR A 158 -14.47 -14.33 -12.22
CA TYR A 158 -15.90 -14.61 -12.09
C TYR A 158 -16.24 -16.04 -12.54
N ALA A 159 -15.70 -16.49 -13.66
CA ALA A 159 -15.92 -17.86 -14.14
C ALA A 159 -15.44 -18.92 -13.14
N ALA A 160 -14.26 -18.72 -12.53
CA ALA A 160 -13.70 -19.64 -11.55
C ALA A 160 -14.41 -19.63 -10.19
N SER A 161 -15.08 -18.52 -9.82
CA SER A 161 -15.73 -18.37 -8.52
C SER A 161 -17.12 -19.00 -8.44
N GLY A 162 -17.69 -19.46 -9.56
CA GLY A 162 -19.01 -20.11 -9.61
C GLY A 162 -20.16 -19.17 -9.24
N VAL A 163 -19.95 -17.85 -9.35
CA VAL A 163 -20.94 -16.81 -9.05
C VAL A 163 -22.03 -16.80 -10.13
N ALA A 164 -23.30 -16.63 -9.73
CA ALA A 164 -24.47 -16.65 -10.61
C ALA A 164 -24.39 -15.62 -11.77
N PRO A 165 -25.03 -15.90 -12.93
CA PRO A 165 -24.96 -15.07 -14.15
C PRO A 165 -25.37 -13.60 -13.96
N ASP A 166 -26.04 -13.24 -12.87
CA ASP A 166 -26.51 -11.87 -12.61
C ASP A 166 -25.40 -10.89 -12.19
N GLN A 167 -24.17 -11.39 -11.99
CA GLN A 167 -22.95 -10.62 -11.72
C GLN A 167 -21.96 -10.71 -12.90
N VAL A 168 -22.43 -10.42 -14.11
CA VAL A 168 -21.61 -10.42 -15.33
C VAL A 168 -20.43 -9.44 -15.17
N PRO A 169 -19.19 -9.85 -15.51
CA PRO A 169 -18.05 -8.95 -15.60
C PRO A 169 -18.36 -7.75 -16.49
N ALA A 170 -17.85 -6.57 -16.14
CA ALA A 170 -17.97 -5.41 -17.00
C ALA A 170 -17.16 -5.62 -18.28
N ARG A 171 -17.63 -5.01 -19.38
CA ARG A 171 -16.91 -5.00 -20.67
C ARG A 171 -15.67 -4.12 -20.61
N GLN A 172 -15.69 -3.11 -19.75
CA GLN A 172 -14.61 -2.14 -19.59
C GLN A 172 -14.46 -1.70 -18.13
N TYR A 173 -13.22 -1.42 -17.76
CA TYR A 173 -12.83 -0.97 -16.43
C TYR A 173 -11.94 0.27 -16.52
N THR A 174 -12.24 1.26 -15.68
CA THR A 174 -11.26 2.28 -15.31
C THR A 174 -10.37 1.71 -14.21
N VAL A 175 -9.06 1.71 -14.42
CA VAL A 175 -8.09 1.19 -13.46
C VAL A 175 -7.39 2.35 -12.77
N THR A 176 -7.46 2.39 -11.44
CA THR A 176 -6.79 3.43 -10.62
C THR A 176 -5.96 2.79 -9.52
N SER A 177 -4.73 3.30 -9.32
CA SER A 177 -3.91 2.87 -8.19
C SER A 177 -4.32 3.65 -6.92
N ILE A 178 -4.99 2.97 -5.99
CA ILE A 178 -5.38 3.56 -4.70
C ILE A 178 -4.30 3.38 -3.62
N ARG A 179 -3.36 2.47 -3.86
CA ARG A 179 -2.16 2.31 -3.03
C ARG A 179 -1.00 1.88 -3.92
N TYR A 180 0.00 2.74 -4.00
CA TYR A 180 1.26 2.45 -4.68
C TYR A 180 2.40 2.60 -3.67
N ARG A 181 3.06 1.48 -3.36
CA ARG A 181 4.24 1.43 -2.50
C ARG A 181 5.22 0.41 -3.09
N PRO A 182 6.13 0.86 -3.96
CA PRO A 182 7.12 -0.01 -4.60
C PRO A 182 7.80 -0.94 -3.62
N GLY A 183 7.95 -2.21 -4.00
CA GLY A 183 8.55 -3.26 -3.18
C GLY A 183 7.79 -3.66 -1.92
N LYS A 184 6.56 -3.15 -1.71
CA LYS A 184 5.83 -3.38 -0.45
C LYS A 184 4.37 -3.74 -0.65
N ARG A 185 3.59 -2.86 -1.28
CA ARG A 185 2.13 -3.01 -1.34
C ARG A 185 1.53 -2.19 -2.46
N ASN A 186 0.89 -2.90 -3.38
CA ASN A 186 0.12 -2.30 -4.46
C ASN A 186 -1.35 -2.74 -4.38
N VAL A 187 -2.26 -1.78 -4.53
CA VAL A 187 -3.71 -2.02 -4.60
C VAL A 187 -4.29 -1.17 -5.72
N LEU A 188 -4.92 -1.83 -6.68
CA LEU A 188 -5.67 -1.20 -7.75
C LEU A 188 -7.17 -1.25 -7.43
N ARG A 189 -7.88 -0.24 -7.90
CA ARG A 189 -9.34 -0.16 -7.92
C ARG A 189 -9.78 -0.21 -9.37
N TYR A 190 -10.66 -1.16 -9.68
CA TYR A 190 -11.28 -1.29 -10.98
C TYR A 190 -12.72 -0.83 -10.85
N ASP A 191 -13.09 0.21 -11.58
CA ASP A 191 -14.46 0.70 -11.64
C ASP A 191 -15.06 0.35 -13.01
N SER A 192 -16.16 -0.40 -13.02
CA SER A 192 -16.93 -0.65 -14.25
C SER A 192 -17.42 0.66 -14.86
N THR A 193 -17.25 0.81 -16.18
CA THR A 193 -17.81 1.93 -16.94
C THR A 193 -19.26 1.68 -17.38
N ASP A 194 -19.73 0.44 -17.32
CA ASP A 194 -21.02 0.03 -17.88
C ASP A 194 -22.19 0.25 -16.91
N THR A 195 -21.96 0.11 -15.59
CA THR A 195 -22.99 0.37 -14.57
C THR A 195 -22.38 0.96 -13.29
N ALA A 196 -22.82 2.17 -12.92
CA ALA A 196 -22.34 2.88 -11.73
C ALA A 196 -22.62 2.14 -10.40
N ALA A 197 -23.57 1.19 -10.40
CA ALA A 197 -24.06 0.52 -9.20
C ALA A 197 -23.46 -0.87 -8.92
N ARG A 198 -22.73 -1.50 -9.86
CA ARG A 198 -22.43 -2.95 -9.77
C ARG A 198 -21.00 -3.44 -9.95
N GLY A 199 -19.97 -2.60 -10.14
CA GLY A 199 -18.68 -3.15 -10.60
C GLY A 199 -17.39 -2.62 -10.00
N THR A 200 -17.36 -2.11 -8.75
CA THR A 200 -16.08 -1.77 -8.14
C THR A 200 -15.41 -3.01 -7.54
N LEU A 201 -14.23 -3.34 -8.04
CA LEU A 201 -13.35 -4.38 -7.50
C LEU A 201 -12.03 -3.77 -7.03
N PHE A 202 -11.40 -4.43 -6.06
CA PHE A 202 -10.07 -4.09 -5.60
C PHE A 202 -9.11 -5.24 -5.88
N ALA A 203 -8.07 -4.98 -6.65
CA ALA A 203 -7.01 -5.93 -6.95
C ALA A 203 -5.85 -5.69 -5.97
N LYS A 204 -5.64 -6.60 -5.02
CA LYS A 204 -4.54 -6.50 -4.06
C LYS A 204 -3.43 -7.48 -4.44
N LEU A 205 -2.27 -6.93 -4.77
CA LEU A 205 -1.11 -7.70 -5.21
C LEU A 205 -0.34 -8.23 -3.99
N TYR A 206 0.20 -9.43 -4.14
CA TYR A 206 1.05 -10.09 -3.16
C TYR A 206 2.26 -10.72 -3.84
N HIS A 207 3.29 -11.04 -3.04
CA HIS A 207 4.22 -12.09 -3.45
C HIS A 207 3.50 -13.43 -3.45
N ARG A 208 3.83 -14.30 -4.41
CA ARG A 208 3.07 -15.51 -4.77
C ARG A 208 2.60 -16.33 -3.56
N GLU A 209 3.53 -16.76 -2.70
CA GLU A 209 3.24 -17.60 -1.53
C GLU A 209 2.29 -16.93 -0.52
N LYS A 210 2.35 -15.61 -0.40
CA LYS A 210 1.52 -14.85 0.54
C LYS A 210 0.09 -14.69 0.04
N GLY A 211 -0.11 -14.52 -1.28
CA GLY A 211 -1.42 -14.26 -1.87
C GLY A 211 -2.39 -15.41 -1.70
N GLU A 212 -1.96 -16.64 -2.03
CA GLU A 212 -2.78 -17.84 -1.92
C GLU A 212 -3.23 -18.10 -0.48
N ARG A 213 -2.30 -18.02 0.47
CA ARG A 213 -2.58 -18.18 1.90
C ARG A 213 -3.61 -17.16 2.38
N VAL A 214 -3.43 -15.89 2.01
CA VAL A 214 -4.36 -14.82 2.41
C VAL A 214 -5.74 -15.02 1.80
N PHE A 215 -5.85 -15.42 0.54
CA PHE A 215 -7.13 -15.74 -0.09
C PHE A 215 -7.86 -16.87 0.63
N ARG A 216 -7.15 -17.99 0.87
CA ARG A 216 -7.71 -19.16 1.54
C ARG A 216 -8.25 -18.81 2.93
N VAL A 217 -7.43 -18.18 3.78
CA VAL A 217 -7.84 -17.82 5.15
C VAL A 217 -8.99 -16.81 5.12
N ALA A 218 -8.91 -15.76 4.29
CA ALA A 218 -9.98 -14.76 4.22
C ALA A 218 -11.31 -15.36 3.75
N ARG A 219 -11.26 -16.32 2.81
CA ARG A 219 -12.45 -17.04 2.35
C ARG A 219 -13.03 -17.94 3.43
N GLN A 220 -12.21 -18.75 4.10
CA GLN A 220 -12.64 -19.64 5.19
C GLN A 220 -13.26 -18.86 6.35
N VAL A 221 -12.66 -17.74 6.74
CA VAL A 221 -13.19 -16.86 7.79
C VAL A 221 -14.52 -16.22 7.37
N ALA A 222 -14.64 -15.78 6.11
CA ALA A 222 -15.89 -15.21 5.61
C ALA A 222 -17.03 -16.25 5.56
N GLU A 223 -16.73 -17.49 5.16
CA GLU A 223 -17.68 -18.61 5.15
C GLU A 223 -18.10 -18.98 6.58
N TRP A 224 -17.15 -19.13 7.50
CA TRP A 224 -17.45 -19.44 8.89
C TRP A 224 -18.28 -18.34 9.58
N LEU A 225 -17.94 -17.06 9.38
CA LEU A 225 -18.69 -15.94 9.95
C LEU A 225 -20.10 -15.81 9.35
N ALA A 226 -20.31 -16.19 8.09
CA ALA A 226 -21.64 -16.20 7.49
C ALA A 226 -22.57 -17.21 8.17
N GLU A 227 -22.02 -18.34 8.64
CA GLU A 227 -22.77 -19.41 9.30
C GLU A 227 -22.87 -19.20 10.82
N HIS A 228 -21.82 -18.70 11.47
CA HIS A 228 -21.66 -18.70 12.93
C HIS A 228 -21.44 -17.31 13.55
N GLY A 229 -21.25 -16.27 12.75
CA GLY A 229 -20.73 -14.97 13.20
C GLY A 229 -21.69 -14.05 13.93
N GLU A 230 -22.90 -14.48 14.28
CA GLU A 230 -23.90 -13.70 15.05
C GLU A 230 -24.03 -12.22 14.61
N GLY A 231 -24.22 -11.98 13.31
CA GLY A 231 -24.36 -10.62 12.76
C GLY A 231 -23.04 -9.88 12.51
N VAL A 232 -21.91 -10.57 12.66
CA VAL A 232 -20.57 -10.20 12.17
C VAL A 232 -20.36 -10.83 10.80
N THR A 233 -19.80 -10.06 9.89
CA THR A 233 -19.43 -10.54 8.54
C THR A 233 -18.03 -10.09 8.21
N SER A 234 -17.39 -10.80 7.28
CA SER A 234 -16.12 -10.41 6.67
C SER A 234 -16.30 -10.30 5.16
N VAL A 235 -15.42 -9.55 4.52
CA VAL A 235 -15.39 -9.48 3.05
C VAL A 235 -14.94 -10.82 2.50
N ARG A 236 -15.82 -11.49 1.78
CA ARG A 236 -15.46 -12.68 1.00
C ARG A 236 -14.65 -12.23 -0.23
N PRO A 237 -13.38 -12.64 -0.37
CA PRO A 237 -12.64 -12.37 -1.60
C PRO A 237 -13.30 -13.10 -2.77
N LEU A 238 -13.28 -12.48 -3.95
CA LEU A 238 -13.87 -13.03 -5.18
C LEU A 238 -13.04 -14.20 -5.71
N ALA A 239 -11.75 -13.96 -5.94
CA ALA A 239 -10.83 -14.96 -6.49
C ALA A 239 -9.37 -14.63 -6.14
N TYR A 240 -8.52 -15.65 -6.24
CA TYR A 240 -7.08 -15.53 -6.32
C TYR A 240 -6.61 -15.99 -7.70
N VAL A 241 -5.84 -15.16 -8.40
CA VAL A 241 -5.24 -15.50 -9.70
C VAL A 241 -3.76 -15.77 -9.48
N THR A 242 -3.39 -17.05 -9.59
CA THR A 242 -2.05 -17.55 -9.27
C THR A 242 -0.96 -16.95 -10.14
N GLU A 243 -1.24 -16.76 -11.45
CA GLU A 243 -0.29 -16.17 -12.41
C GLU A 243 0.17 -14.77 -12.01
N ASP A 244 -0.73 -14.00 -11.39
CA ASP A 244 -0.51 -12.61 -11.00
C ASP A 244 -0.27 -12.42 -9.50
N ALA A 245 -0.43 -13.48 -8.71
CA ALA A 245 -0.45 -13.42 -7.26
C ALA A 245 -1.38 -12.30 -6.72
N VAL A 246 -2.55 -12.14 -7.34
CA VAL A 246 -3.51 -11.08 -7.02
C VAL A 246 -4.77 -11.67 -6.38
N VAL A 247 -5.28 -10.99 -5.35
CA VAL A 247 -6.59 -11.31 -4.75
C VAL A 247 -7.56 -10.20 -5.06
N PHE A 248 -8.71 -10.57 -5.62
CA PHE A 248 -9.81 -9.65 -5.91
C PHE A 248 -10.77 -9.56 -4.73
N TYR A 249 -11.08 -8.35 -4.31
CA TYR A 249 -12.09 -8.07 -3.28
C TYR A 249 -13.23 -7.24 -3.86
N PRO A 250 -14.49 -7.60 -3.58
CA PRO A 250 -15.62 -6.74 -3.91
C PRO A 250 -15.59 -5.46 -3.06
N ARG A 251 -16.28 -4.42 -3.53
CA ARG A 251 -16.49 -3.22 -2.73
C ARG A 251 -17.39 -3.49 -1.54
N VAL A 252 -16.97 -2.99 -0.38
CA VAL A 252 -17.82 -2.86 0.81
C VAL A 252 -18.40 -1.45 0.85
N SER A 253 -19.73 -1.36 0.94
CA SER A 253 -20.42 -0.09 1.09
C SER A 253 -20.34 0.41 2.54
N GLY A 254 -19.98 1.68 2.72
CA GLY A 254 -19.89 2.32 4.02
C GLY A 254 -18.68 3.24 4.14
N ALA A 255 -18.50 3.79 5.34
CA ALA A 255 -17.34 4.60 5.71
C ALA A 255 -16.50 3.85 6.76
N PRO A 256 -15.16 3.93 6.72
CA PRO A 256 -14.30 3.33 7.73
C PRO A 256 -14.55 3.95 9.10
N LEU A 257 -14.39 3.14 10.17
CA LEU A 257 -14.61 3.60 11.54
C LEU A 257 -13.74 4.81 11.90
N SER A 258 -12.51 4.88 11.36
CA SER A 258 -11.56 5.98 11.58
C SER A 258 -12.12 7.37 11.22
N GLU A 259 -12.98 7.47 10.21
CA GLU A 259 -13.61 8.74 9.84
C GLU A 259 -14.58 9.23 10.93
N ARG A 260 -15.16 8.31 11.70
CA ARG A 260 -16.13 8.62 12.76
C ARG A 260 -15.48 8.89 14.11
N LEU A 261 -14.25 8.45 14.34
CA LEU A 261 -13.56 8.62 15.62
C LEU A 261 -13.31 10.09 16.00
N HIS A 262 -13.27 11.00 15.01
CA HIS A 262 -13.06 12.44 15.24
C HIS A 262 -14.26 13.14 15.91
N ARG A 263 -15.44 12.52 15.95
CA ARG A 263 -16.65 13.09 16.54
C ARG A 263 -17.31 12.07 17.47
N PRO A 264 -16.90 12.02 18.76
CA PRO A 264 -17.43 11.05 19.70
C PRO A 264 -18.95 11.25 19.90
N GLY A 265 -19.68 10.15 20.02
CA GLY A 265 -21.13 10.14 20.22
C GLY A 265 -21.70 8.72 20.28
N GLN A 266 -23.00 8.59 20.57
CA GLN A 266 -23.67 7.30 20.74
C GLN A 266 -23.50 6.37 19.51
N GLY A 267 -23.47 6.93 18.30
CA GLY A 267 -23.21 6.18 17.07
C GLY A 267 -21.82 5.55 17.02
N VAL A 268 -20.79 6.25 17.52
CA VAL A 268 -19.40 5.75 17.59
C VAL A 268 -19.28 4.66 18.65
N ALA A 269 -19.88 4.85 19.83
CA ALA A 269 -19.92 3.84 20.88
C ALA A 269 -20.56 2.54 20.40
N ARG A 270 -21.65 2.61 19.63
CA ARG A 270 -22.26 1.45 18.99
C ARG A 270 -21.32 0.77 17.98
N CYS A 271 -20.59 1.54 17.18
CA CYS A 271 -19.62 0.97 16.23
C CYS A 271 -18.46 0.26 16.95
N LEU A 272 -17.93 0.85 18.03
CA LEU A 272 -16.88 0.24 18.85
C LEU A 272 -17.36 -1.05 19.52
N ARG A 273 -18.61 -1.07 20.02
CA ARG A 273 -19.22 -2.30 20.56
C ARG A 273 -19.29 -3.40 19.50
N ARG A 274 -19.73 -3.07 18.28
CA ARG A 274 -19.76 -4.04 17.17
C ARG A 274 -18.36 -4.50 16.75
N ALA A 275 -17.36 -3.62 16.78
CA ALA A 275 -15.97 -4.00 16.54
C ALA A 275 -15.45 -4.97 17.62
N GLY A 276 -15.83 -4.76 18.89
CA GLY A 276 -15.53 -5.69 19.98
C GLY A 276 -16.19 -7.06 19.79
N VAL A 277 -17.46 -7.10 19.38
CA VAL A 277 -18.15 -8.36 19.04
C VAL A 277 -17.45 -9.07 17.87
N ALA A 278 -17.07 -8.32 16.83
CA ALA A 278 -16.33 -8.88 15.70
C ALA A 278 -14.97 -9.45 16.11
N LEU A 279 -14.22 -8.73 16.95
CA LEU A 279 -12.94 -9.19 17.47
C LEU A 279 -13.10 -10.45 18.33
N HIS A 280 -14.13 -10.49 19.19
CA HIS A 280 -14.46 -11.65 19.99
C HIS A 280 -14.77 -12.88 19.12
N ALA A 281 -15.58 -12.72 18.06
CA ALA A 281 -15.87 -13.79 17.11
C ALA A 281 -14.60 -14.30 16.41
N LEU A 282 -13.70 -13.40 16.02
CA LEU A 282 -12.41 -13.79 15.42
C LEU A 282 -11.50 -14.54 16.40
N HIS A 283 -11.44 -14.13 17.68
CA HIS A 283 -10.67 -14.84 18.70
C HIS A 283 -11.17 -16.26 18.97
N HIS A 284 -12.45 -16.53 18.72
CA HIS A 284 -13.08 -17.84 18.91
C HIS A 284 -13.15 -18.68 17.63
N LEU A 285 -12.47 -18.25 16.55
CA LEU A 285 -12.39 -19.03 15.32
C LEU A 285 -11.76 -20.40 15.61
N PRO A 286 -12.39 -21.50 15.15
CA PRO A 286 -11.79 -22.82 15.27
C PRO A 286 -10.45 -22.87 14.55
N GLN A 287 -9.46 -23.58 15.12
CA GLN A 287 -8.14 -23.72 14.52
C GLN A 287 -8.19 -24.31 13.09
N ALA A 288 -9.18 -25.16 12.80
CA ALA A 288 -9.43 -25.68 11.46
C ALA A 288 -9.74 -24.61 10.40
N VAL A 289 -10.37 -23.50 10.82
CA VAL A 289 -10.72 -22.35 9.96
C VAL A 289 -9.57 -21.34 9.92
N ALA A 290 -8.94 -21.09 11.07
CA ALA A 290 -7.80 -20.19 11.19
C ALA A 290 -6.54 -20.70 10.46
N GLY A 291 -6.39 -22.02 10.35
CA GLY A 291 -5.16 -22.66 9.90
C GLY A 291 -4.06 -22.61 10.97
N PRO A 292 -2.81 -22.97 10.62
CA PRO A 292 -1.69 -22.82 11.54
C PRO A 292 -1.47 -21.34 11.86
N LEU A 293 -1.81 -20.95 13.08
CA LEU A 293 -1.55 -19.61 13.58
C LEU A 293 -0.05 -19.43 13.78
N GLN A 294 0.48 -18.38 13.16
CA GLN A 294 1.87 -18.00 13.39
C GLN A 294 1.98 -17.57 14.86
N ARG A 295 2.83 -18.26 15.62
CA ARG A 295 3.21 -17.80 16.95
C ARG A 295 4.11 -16.58 16.77
N TYR A 296 3.61 -15.41 17.13
CA TYR A 296 4.46 -14.26 17.34
C TYR A 296 5.05 -14.40 18.74
N ASP A 297 6.36 -14.64 18.81
CA ASP A 297 7.04 -14.58 20.08
C ASP A 297 7.14 -13.11 20.51
N PHE A 298 6.92 -12.82 21.79
CA PHE A 298 6.95 -11.45 22.31
C PHE A 298 8.25 -10.72 21.95
N ALA A 299 9.39 -11.43 21.95
CA ALA A 299 10.66 -10.84 21.58
C ALA A 299 10.70 -10.45 20.08
N ALA A 300 10.01 -11.16 19.20
CA ALA A 300 9.87 -10.86 17.78
C ALA A 300 8.99 -9.62 17.60
N GLU A 301 7.89 -9.50 18.33
CA GLU A 301 7.07 -8.28 18.30
C GLU A 301 7.86 -7.06 18.77
N ILE A 302 8.61 -7.19 19.87
CA ILE A 302 9.48 -6.12 20.36
C ILE A 302 10.54 -5.75 19.31
N ARG A 303 11.21 -6.74 18.69
CA ARG A 303 12.17 -6.49 17.60
C ARG A 303 11.52 -5.80 16.40
N GLU A 304 10.29 -6.17 16.05
CA GLU A 304 9.54 -5.51 14.98
C GLU A 304 9.24 -4.04 15.32
N VAL A 305 8.78 -3.78 16.54
CA VAL A 305 8.53 -2.42 17.03
C VAL A 305 9.82 -1.60 16.99
N GLU A 306 10.91 -2.11 17.57
CA GLU A 306 12.22 -1.45 17.59
C GLU A 306 12.71 -1.11 16.19
N ARG A 307 12.57 -2.04 15.25
CA ARG A 307 12.91 -1.82 13.84
C ARG A 307 12.06 -0.73 13.21
N ASP A 308 10.75 -0.71 13.47
CA ASP A 308 9.83 0.28 12.90
C ASP A 308 10.06 1.69 13.47
N ILE A 309 10.45 1.78 14.75
CA ILE A 309 10.74 3.05 15.43
C ILE A 309 12.22 3.45 15.44
N ALA A 310 13.10 2.70 14.79
CA ALA A 310 14.57 2.91 14.83
C ALA A 310 15.03 4.33 14.48
N HIS A 311 14.17 5.10 13.82
CA HIS A 311 14.38 6.50 13.45
C HIS A 311 14.08 7.51 14.56
N LEU A 312 13.22 7.16 15.52
CA LEU A 312 12.75 8.08 16.56
C LEU A 312 13.89 8.60 17.45
N PRO A 313 14.87 7.80 17.91
CA PRO A 313 15.96 8.33 18.72
C PRO A 313 16.77 9.42 18.01
N ALA A 314 16.87 9.36 16.67
CA ALA A 314 17.56 10.38 15.89
C ALA A 314 16.71 11.65 15.68
N LEU A 315 15.40 11.49 15.41
CA LEU A 315 14.53 12.62 15.10
C LEU A 315 13.93 13.32 16.33
N LEU A 316 13.65 12.54 17.37
CA LEU A 316 12.96 12.93 18.61
C LEU A 316 13.59 12.21 19.82
N PRO A 317 14.80 12.61 20.26
CA PRO A 317 15.57 11.86 21.26
C PRO A 317 14.81 11.59 22.58
N SER A 318 14.06 12.59 23.08
CA SER A 318 13.26 12.45 24.31
C SER A 318 12.15 11.41 24.16
N VAL A 319 11.43 11.42 23.04
CA VAL A 319 10.39 10.42 22.72
C VAL A 319 11.01 9.03 22.57
N GLY A 320 12.18 8.94 21.90
CA GLY A 320 12.92 7.69 21.77
C GLY A 320 13.31 7.08 23.12
N ALA A 321 13.72 7.90 24.10
CA ALA A 321 14.04 7.45 25.45
C ALA A 321 12.79 6.92 26.19
N VAL A 322 11.66 7.63 26.09
CA VAL A 322 10.39 7.20 26.71
C VAL A 322 9.92 5.86 26.12
N ILE A 323 9.95 5.71 24.80
CA ILE A 323 9.53 4.46 24.17
C ILE A 323 10.44 3.31 24.59
N ARG A 324 11.75 3.53 24.66
CA ARG A 324 12.69 2.50 25.14
C ARG A 324 12.33 2.04 26.55
N ALA A 325 12.08 2.97 27.47
CA ALA A 325 11.66 2.64 28.84
C ALA A 325 10.35 1.83 28.88
N ILE A 326 9.38 2.15 27.99
CA ILE A 326 8.15 1.37 27.85
C ILE A 326 8.43 -0.05 27.37
N LEU A 327 9.29 -0.23 26.36
CA LEU A 327 9.64 -1.54 25.84
C LEU A 327 10.41 -2.38 26.87
N ASP A 328 11.34 -1.77 27.60
CA ASP A 328 12.06 -2.42 28.69
C ASP A 328 11.09 -2.87 29.80
N ARG A 329 10.15 -2.01 30.18
CA ARG A 329 9.11 -2.37 31.14
C ARG A 329 8.20 -3.48 30.64
N ALA A 330 7.86 -3.49 29.35
CA ALA A 330 7.07 -4.56 28.75
C ALA A 330 7.81 -5.91 28.83
N ARG A 331 9.13 -5.93 28.59
CA ARG A 331 9.97 -7.14 28.75
C ARG A 331 9.94 -7.65 30.19
N GLU A 332 10.17 -6.77 31.17
CA GLU A 332 10.14 -7.13 32.58
C GLU A 332 8.80 -7.71 33.05
N LEU A 333 7.69 -7.21 32.49
CA LEU A 333 6.34 -7.66 32.83
C LEU A 333 5.99 -8.98 32.13
N HIS A 334 6.38 -9.14 30.87
CA HIS A 334 6.10 -10.35 30.10
C HIS A 334 6.66 -11.61 30.76
N GLU A 335 7.85 -11.52 31.37
CA GLU A 335 8.45 -12.63 32.15
C GLU A 335 7.62 -13.06 33.37
N ARG A 336 6.70 -12.20 33.85
CA ARG A 336 5.88 -12.44 35.04
C ARG A 336 4.44 -12.80 34.71
N LEU A 337 4.03 -12.67 33.46
CA LEU A 337 2.65 -12.91 33.03
C LEU A 337 2.46 -14.36 32.56
N PRO A 338 1.29 -14.97 32.82
CA PRO A 338 0.94 -16.23 32.22
C PRO A 338 0.93 -16.07 30.69
N GLN A 339 1.47 -17.07 29.99
CA GLN A 339 1.51 -17.05 28.54
C GLN A 339 0.14 -17.46 27.98
N GLU A 340 -0.46 -16.61 27.17
CA GLU A 340 -1.74 -16.89 26.52
C GLU A 340 -1.56 -17.82 25.30
N PRO A 341 -2.52 -18.71 25.02
CA PRO A 341 -2.49 -19.50 23.80
C PRO A 341 -2.63 -18.58 22.57
N PRO A 342 -2.03 -18.94 21.41
CA PRO A 342 -2.16 -18.16 20.19
C PRO A 342 -3.61 -18.02 19.77
N THR A 343 -4.03 -16.80 19.45
CA THR A 343 -5.36 -16.50 18.90
C THR A 343 -5.22 -16.02 17.45
N PHE A 344 -6.35 -15.90 16.75
CA PHE A 344 -6.36 -15.60 15.31
C PHE A 344 -5.78 -14.23 14.93
N THR A 345 -5.79 -13.25 15.84
CA THR A 345 -5.49 -11.84 15.57
C THR A 345 -4.11 -11.39 15.97
#